data_AF-A0A2V7XK98-F1
#
_entry.id   AF-A0A2V7XK98-F1
#
_cell.length_a   1.000
_cell.length_b   1.000
_cell.length_c   1.000
_cell.angle_alpha   90.00
_cell.angle_beta   90.00
_cell.angle_gamma   90.00
#
_symmetry.space_group_name_H-M   'P 1'
#
loop_
_entity.id
_entity.type
_entity.pdbx_description
1 polymer ?
#
loop_
_entity_poly.entity_id
_entity_poly.type
_entity_poly.pdbx_seq_one_letter_code
_entity_poly.pdbx_strand_id
1 'polypeptide(L)'
;MTVFLAEMGDKTQLATLLFSADRETNKWIVFAGSASALVLAAGIGVLIGAQVERVVRPQMLKLIAGAGFIVIGLWTIFSRQV
;
A
#
# COMPACT_ATOMS: atom_id res chain seq x y z
N MET A 1 13.57 7.81 5.79
CA MET A 1 14.58 6.86 5.29
C MET A 1 14.13 5.41 5.47
N THR A 2 13.74 4.97 6.67
CA THR A 2 13.29 3.58 6.93
C THR A 2 12.11 3.13 6.06
N VAL A 3 11.07 3.96 5.91
CA VAL A 3 9.91 3.64 5.05
C VAL A 3 10.28 3.55 3.58
N PHE A 4 11.10 4.49 3.09
CA PHE A 4 11.58 4.49 1.70
C PHE A 4 12.38 3.22 1.38
N LEU A 5 13.26 2.78 2.29
CA LEU A 5 14.00 1.53 2.14
C LEU A 5 13.10 0.30 2.23
N ALA A 6 12.05 0.34 3.06
CA ALA A 6 11.08 -0.73 3.20
C ALA A 6 10.15 -0.85 1.98
N GLU A 7 9.89 0.24 1.26
CA GLU A 7 9.07 0.23 0.05
C GLU A 7 9.86 0.00 -1.24
N MET A 8 11.19 0.19 -1.24
CA MET A 8 12.01 -0.09 -2.43
C MET A 8 11.96 -1.58 -2.80
N GLY A 9 11.45 -1.87 -4.00
CA GLY A 9 11.32 -3.24 -4.51
C GLY A 9 9.99 -3.91 -4.15
N ASP A 10 8.98 -3.14 -3.73
CA ASP A 10 7.64 -3.68 -3.55
C ASP A 10 7.08 -4.28 -4.87
N LYS A 11 6.18 -5.26 -4.73
CA LYS A 11 5.55 -5.97 -5.84
C LYS A 11 4.89 -5.03 -6.85
N THR A 12 4.32 -3.91 -6.38
CA THR A 12 3.71 -2.91 -7.26
C THR A 12 4.73 -2.18 -8.13
N GLN A 13 5.92 -1.89 -7.59
CA GLN A 13 7.03 -1.26 -8.32
C GLN A 13 7.61 -2.22 -9.36
N LEU A 14 7.80 -3.49 -9.00
CA LEU A 14 8.26 -4.52 -9.94
C LEU A 14 7.26 -4.75 -11.08
N ALA A 15 5.96 -4.81 -10.77
CA ALA A 15 4.92 -4.94 -11.80
C ALA A 15 4.91 -3.74 -12.75
N THR A 16 5.01 -2.51 -12.23
CA THR A 16 5.05 -1.29 -13.04
C THR A 16 6.28 -1.25 -13.95
N LEU A 17 7.44 -1.68 -13.44
CA LEU A 17 8.68 -1.79 -14.22
C LEU A 17 8.57 -2.83 -15.34
N LEU A 18 8.01 -4.01 -15.05
CA LEU A 18 7.79 -5.06 -16.04
C LEU A 18 6.83 -4.60 -17.16
N PHE A 19 5.70 -3.99 -16.81
CA PHE A 19 4.76 -3.43 -17.80
C PHE A 19 5.37 -2.29 -18.62
N SER A 20 6.27 -1.49 -18.03
CA SER A 20 6.96 -0.41 -18.76
C SER A 20 8.10 -0.91 -19.65
N ALA A 21 8.67 -2.06 -19.33
CA ALA A 21 9.73 -2.72 -20.11
C ALA A 21 9.17 -3.51 -21.30
N ASP A 22 7.90 -3.89 -21.24
CA ASP A 22 7.20 -4.55 -22.33
C ASP A 22 7.06 -3.63 -23.55
N ARG A 23 7.39 -4.14 -24.74
CA ARG A 23 7.52 -3.32 -25.96
C ARG A 23 6.19 -2.99 -26.63
N GLU A 24 5.14 -3.76 -26.33
CA GLU A 24 3.81 -3.54 -26.90
C GLU A 24 3.01 -2.47 -26.14
N THR A 25 3.41 -2.14 -24.90
CA THR A 25 2.68 -1.20 -24.05
C THR A 25 3.33 0.18 -24.06
N ASN A 26 2.54 1.23 -24.34
CA ASN A 26 3.04 2.60 -24.28
C ASN A 26 3.38 2.99 -22.82
N LYS A 27 4.64 3.35 -22.58
CA LYS A 27 5.18 3.76 -21.26
C LYS A 27 4.35 4.85 -20.59
N TRP A 28 3.77 5.77 -21.37
CA TRP A 28 2.91 6.83 -20.85
C TRP A 28 1.59 6.31 -20.29
N ILE A 29 1.04 5.22 -20.87
CA ILE A 29 -0.18 4.58 -20.38
C ILE A 29 0.10 3.86 -19.06
N VAL A 30 1.24 3.16 -18.96
CA VAL A 30 1.64 2.49 -17.71
C VAL A 30 1.87 3.51 -16.60
N PHE A 31 2.55 4.62 -16.90
CA PHE A 31 2.75 5.71 -15.95
C PHE A 31 1.43 6.35 -15.51
N ALA A 32 0.55 6.71 -16.45
CA ALA A 32 -0.74 7.31 -16.12
C ALA A 32 -1.63 6.35 -15.33
N GLY A 33 -1.64 5.07 -15.69
CA GLY A 33 -2.39 4.02 -15.00
C GLY A 33 -1.91 3.80 -13.56
N SER A 34 -0.61 3.63 -13.35
CA SER A 34 -0.05 3.41 -12.00
C SER A 34 -0.16 4.67 -11.13
N ALA A 35 0.11 5.85 -11.69
CA ALA A 35 -0.02 7.12 -10.98
C ALA A 35 -1.47 7.41 -10.58
N SER A 36 -2.42 7.24 -11.50
CA SER A 36 -3.84 7.43 -11.20
C SER A 36 -4.35 6.42 -10.17
N ALA A 37 -3.96 5.14 -10.29
CA ALA A 37 -4.29 4.12 -9.29
C ALA A 37 -3.77 4.49 -7.90
N LEU A 38 -2.52 4.95 -7.80
CA LEU A 38 -1.91 5.40 -6.54
C LEU A 38 -2.67 6.59 -5.94
N VAL A 39 -2.92 7.63 -6.75
CA VAL A 39 -3.63 8.84 -6.31
C VAL A 39 -5.05 8.52 -5.87
N LEU A 40 -5.77 7.66 -6.62
CA LEU A 40 -7.13 7.25 -6.28
C LEU A 40 -7.15 6.42 -4.99
N ALA A 41 -6.26 5.44 -4.86
CA ALA A 41 -6.18 4.61 -3.65
C ALA A 41 -5.86 5.46 -2.42
N ALA A 42 -4.86 6.35 -2.52
CA ALA A 42 -4.51 7.27 -1.43
C ALA A 42 -5.66 8.25 -1.13
N GLY A 43 -6.29 8.82 -2.16
CA GLY A 43 -7.39 9.76 -2.02
C GLY A 43 -8.60 9.14 -1.33
N ILE A 44 -9.01 7.94 -1.73
CA ILE A 44 -10.09 7.18 -1.08
C ILE A 44 -9.72 6.90 0.38
N GLY A 45 -8.49 6.45 0.63
CA GLY A 45 -8.00 6.17 1.97
C GLY A 45 -8.06 7.40 2.89
N VAL A 46 -7.63 8.57 2.40
CA VAL A 46 -7.68 9.84 3.14
C VAL A 46 -9.11 10.30 3.38
N LEU A 47 -9.98 10.23 2.37
CA LEU A 47 -11.39 10.63 2.52
C LEU A 47 -12.11 9.81 3.57
N ILE A 48 -11.95 8.48 3.54
CA ILE A 48 -12.56 7.58 4.52
C ILE A 48 -11.90 7.79 5.89
N GLY A 49 -10.57 7.84 5.95
CA GLY A 49 -9.82 8.04 7.18
C GLY A 49 -10.22 9.33 7.91
N ALA A 50 -10.39 10.43 7.17
CA ALA A 50 -10.79 11.72 7.72
C ALA A 50 -12.23 11.71 8.30
N GLN A 51 -13.14 10.89 7.77
CA GLN A 51 -14.46 10.71 8.36
C GLN A 51 -14.41 9.84 9.62
N VAL A 52 -13.62 8.77 9.59
CA VAL A 52 -13.46 7.86 10.73
C VAL A 52 -12.82 8.57 11.92
N GLU A 53 -11.82 9.43 11.69
CA GLU A 53 -11.15 10.20 12.75
C GLU A 53 -12.09 11.14 13.51
N ARG A 54 -13.19 11.60 12.89
CA ARG A 54 -14.20 12.45 13.56
C ARG A 54 -15.03 11.68 14.60
N VAL A 55 -15.15 10.37 14.44
CA VAL A 55 -15.99 9.50 15.29
C VAL A 55 -15.13 8.68 16.25
N VAL A 56 -13.91 8.31 15.84
CA VAL A 56 -13.04 7.39 16.57
C VAL A 56 -11.88 8.14 17.22
N ARG A 57 -11.68 7.91 18.52
CA ARG A 57 -10.55 8.51 19.27
C ARG A 57 -9.20 8.06 18.67
N PRO A 58 -8.22 8.96 18.50
CA PRO A 58 -6.91 8.62 17.96
C PRO A 58 -6.19 7.47 18.69
N GLN A 59 -6.43 7.32 19.99
CA GLN A 59 -5.87 6.22 20.79
C GLN A 59 -6.38 4.84 20.35
N MET A 60 -7.66 4.72 19.99
CA MET A 60 -8.24 3.47 19.49
C MET A 60 -7.69 3.14 18.10
N LEU A 61 -7.53 4.14 17.22
CA LEU A 61 -6.93 3.94 15.90
C LEU A 61 -5.50 3.36 16.01
N LYS A 62 -4.69 3.90 16.92
CA LYS A 62 -3.33 3.39 17.18
C LYS A 62 -3.35 1.96 17.71
N LEU A 63 -4.26 1.65 18.65
CA LEU A 63 -4.38 0.30 19.22
C LEU A 63 -4.80 -0.73 18.16
N ILE A 64 -5.81 -0.39 17.34
CA ILE A 64 -6.29 -1.26 16.26
C ILE A 64 -5.20 -1.47 15.21
N ALA A 65 -4.52 -0.41 14.79
CA ALA A 65 -3.41 -0.51 13.83
C ALA A 65 -2.29 -1.40 14.38
N GLY A 66 -1.85 -1.17 15.62
CA GLY A 66 -0.80 -1.98 16.26
C GLY A 66 -1.19 -3.45 16.41
N ALA A 67 -2.41 -3.74 16.88
CA ALA A 67 -2.93 -5.09 16.98
C ALA A 67 -3.00 -5.77 15.61
N GLY A 68 -3.46 -5.05 14.57
CA GLY A 68 -3.50 -5.53 13.20
C GLY A 68 -2.11 -5.90 12.68
N PHE A 69 -1.09 -5.06 12.93
CA PHE A 69 0.29 -5.36 12.58
C PHE A 69 0.82 -6.62 13.27
N ILE A 70 0.50 -6.83 14.56
CA ILE A 70 0.90 -8.05 15.28
C ILE A 70 0.22 -9.28 14.66
N VAL A 71 -1.08 -9.21 14.38
CA VAL A 71 -1.82 -10.32 13.76
C VAL A 71 -1.27 -10.66 12.38
N ILE A 72 -1.03 -9.66 11.52
CA ILE A 72 -0.43 -9.86 10.20
C ILE A 72 0.99 -10.42 10.32
N GLY A 73 1.78 -9.92 11.27
CA GLY A 73 3.13 -10.42 11.53
C GLY A 73 3.14 -11.88 11.94
N LEU A 74 2.30 -12.27 12.91
CA LEU A 74 2.13 -13.66 13.33
C LEU A 74 1.65 -14.53 12.18
N TRP A 75 0.61 -14.10 11.46
CA TRP A 75 0.10 -14.80 10.29
C TRP A 75 1.20 -15.04 9.26
N THR A 76 2.00 -14.02 8.95
CA THR A 76 3.09 -14.13 7.97
C THR A 76 4.15 -15.15 8.41
N ILE A 77 4.47 -15.21 9.70
CA ILE A 77 5.42 -16.19 10.26
C ILE A 77 4.86 -17.61 10.12
N PHE A 78 3.60 -17.84 10.51
CA PHE A 78 2.97 -19.17 10.42
C PHE A 78 2.70 -19.60 8.97
N SER A 79 2.31 -18.67 8.09
CA SER A 79 2.03 -18.93 6.68
C SER A 79 3.27 -19.23 5.84
N ARG A 80 4.48 -18.89 6.32
CA ARG A 80 5.75 -19.22 5.66
C ARG A 80 6.36 -20.56 6.10
N GLN A 81 5.71 -21.31 6.99
CA GLN A 81 6.20 -22.60 7.50
C GLN A 81 5.67 -23.84 6.75
N VAL A 82 5.05 -23.70 5.57
CA VAL A 82 4.66 -24.83 4.70
C VAL A 82 5.22 -24.64 3.31
#